data_AF-A0A1J3GA20-F1
#
_entry.id   AF-A0A1J3GA20-F1
#
_cell.length_a   1.000
_cell.length_b   1.000
_cell.length_c   1.000
_cell.angle_alpha   90.00
_cell.angle_beta   90.00
_cell.angle_gamma   90.00
#
_symmetry.space_group_name_H-M   'P 1'
#
loop_
_entity.id
_entity.type
_entity.pdbx_description
1 polymer ?
#
loop_
_entity_poly.entity_id
_entity_poly.type
_entity_poly.pdbx_seq_one_letter_code
_entity_poly.pdbx_strand_id
1 'polypeptide(L)'
;LIKGFGNTCLENTQVSMKWKDIGFAVCSTVMVTCGFSTMMGPMDNELKQRKKAVGYRKRTKPGGGVKPEEVDETEAEKKTDTDNNMAIMFNILRKNKRVKVENLVLNRRSFAQTVENLFALSFLVKDGRVEIVV
;
A
#
# COMPACT_ATOMS: atom_id res chain seq x y z
N LEU A 1 9.27 -32.83 5.37
CA LEU A 1 8.14 -32.89 6.31
C LEU A 1 8.25 -31.71 7.28
N ILE A 2 7.80 -30.52 6.88
CA ILE A 2 7.88 -29.32 7.72
C ILE A 2 6.53 -29.17 8.42
N LYS A 3 6.48 -29.52 9.70
CA LYS A 3 5.33 -29.29 10.57
C LYS A 3 5.51 -27.93 11.24
N GLY A 4 4.45 -27.11 11.21
CA GLY A 4 4.21 -26.07 12.21
C GLY A 4 4.42 -24.64 11.71
N PHE A 5 3.44 -24.10 10.98
CA PHE A 5 3.18 -22.67 10.96
C PHE A 5 1.73 -22.44 11.38
N GLY A 6 1.56 -22.01 12.63
CA GLY A 6 0.26 -21.75 13.25
C GLY A 6 0.34 -21.96 14.75
N ASN A 7 0.09 -20.89 15.51
CA ASN A 7 0.13 -20.76 16.98
C ASN A 7 1.56 -20.41 17.48
N THR A 8 1.84 -19.27 18.08
CA THR A 8 1.08 -18.59 19.15
C THR A 8 1.26 -17.07 19.15
N CYS A 9 0.21 -16.40 19.64
CA CYS A 9 0.11 -15.00 20.01
C CYS A 9 1.27 -14.51 20.90
N LEU A 10 1.75 -13.30 20.59
CA LEU A 10 2.34 -12.29 21.49
C LEU A 10 3.12 -12.82 22.71
N GLU A 11 4.40 -13.10 22.50
CA GLU A 11 5.41 -12.74 23.50
C GLU A 11 6.32 -11.69 22.89
N ASN A 12 6.61 -10.69 23.71
CA ASN A 12 7.45 -9.52 23.47
C ASN A 12 8.93 -9.95 23.39
N THR A 13 9.23 -10.96 22.57
CA THR A 13 10.58 -11.25 22.13
C THR A 13 10.95 -10.10 21.24
N GLN A 14 11.69 -9.14 21.78
CA GLN A 14 12.37 -8.12 21.00
C GLN A 14 13.33 -8.86 20.07
N VAL A 15 12.82 -9.31 18.91
CA VAL A 15 13.61 -9.96 17.89
C VAL A 15 14.65 -8.93 17.51
N SER A 16 15.89 -9.16 17.95
CA SER A 16 17.03 -8.32 17.61
C SER A 16 17.33 -8.56 16.14
N MET A 17 16.50 -7.96 15.27
CA MET A 17 16.70 -7.99 13.84
C MET A 17 17.92 -7.16 13.53
N LYS A 18 18.96 -7.81 12.99
CA LYS A 18 20.17 -7.14 12.53
C LYS A 18 19.88 -6.44 11.20
N TRP A 19 19.20 -5.30 11.28
CA TRP A 19 18.80 -4.49 10.13
C TRP A 19 19.95 -4.15 9.18
N LYS A 20 21.18 -4.02 9.71
CA LYS A 20 22.39 -3.78 8.89
C LYS A 20 22.69 -4.94 7.95
N ASP A 21 22.55 -6.18 8.41
CA ASP A 21 22.89 -7.37 7.64
C ASP A 21 21.83 -7.61 6.55
N ILE A 22 20.55 -7.44 6.90
CA ILE A 22 19.43 -7.50 5.95
C ILE A 22 19.56 -6.39 4.90
N GLY A 23 19.85 -5.16 5.34
CA GLY A 23 20.06 -4.03 4.47
C GLY A 23 21.20 -4.27 3.48
N PHE A 24 22.34 -4.78 3.95
CA PHE A 24 23.48 -5.10 3.08
C PHE A 24 23.16 -6.21 2.08
N ALA A 25 22.47 -7.27 2.51
CA ALA A 25 22.10 -8.39 1.65
C ALA A 25 21.15 -7.99 0.50
N VAL A 26 20.29 -6.99 0.73
CA VAL A 26 19.33 -6.52 -0.28
C VAL A 26 19.85 -5.28 -1.03
N CYS A 27 20.86 -4.58 -0.51
CA CYS A 27 21.40 -3.33 -1.07
C CYS A 27 21.82 -3.46 -2.54
N SER A 28 22.39 -4.61 -2.95
CA SER A 28 22.79 -4.86 -4.34
C SER A 28 21.59 -5.01 -5.29
N THR A 29 20.42 -5.34 -4.77
CA THR A 29 19.19 -5.58 -5.53
C THR A 29 18.31 -4.34 -5.60
N VAL A 30 18.40 -3.47 -4.59
CA VAL A 30 17.78 -2.15 -4.66
C VAL A 30 18.69 -1.28 -5.52
N MET A 31 18.16 -0.74 -6.62
CA MET A 31 18.78 0.46 -7.20
C MET A 31 18.68 1.53 -6.13
N VAL A 32 19.74 1.71 -5.34
CA VAL A 32 19.96 2.93 -4.57
C VAL A 32 20.14 4.01 -5.61
N THR A 33 19.03 4.58 -6.04
CA THR A 33 19.07 5.78 -6.85
C THR A 33 19.84 6.79 -6.01
N CYS A 34 20.84 7.42 -6.62
CA CYS A 34 21.46 8.62 -6.06
C CYS A 34 20.30 9.50 -5.59
N GLY A 35 20.26 9.81 -4.29
CA GLY A 35 19.18 10.57 -3.70
C GLY A 35 18.89 11.77 -4.60
N PHE A 36 17.61 12.03 -4.87
CA PHE A 36 17.24 13.25 -5.58
C PHE A 36 18.00 14.40 -4.92
N SER A 37 18.88 15.04 -5.68
CA SER A 37 19.33 16.37 -5.32
C SER A 37 18.13 17.28 -5.57
N THR A 38 17.18 17.31 -4.64
CA THR A 38 16.63 18.61 -4.29
C THR A 38 17.86 19.42 -3.93
N MET A 39 18.27 20.25 -4.88
CA MET A 39 19.56 20.89 -4.99
C MET A 39 19.62 22.08 -4.02
N MET A 40 19.23 21.82 -2.79
CA MET A 40 19.36 22.62 -1.60
C MET A 40 19.58 21.57 -0.51
N GLY A 41 20.73 21.60 0.15
CA GLY A 41 20.91 20.90 1.43
C GLY A 41 19.83 21.32 2.42
N PRO A 42 19.82 20.84 3.67
CA PRO A 42 18.89 21.35 4.66
C PRO A 42 18.91 22.88 4.60
N MET A 43 17.85 23.50 4.06
CA MET A 43 17.74 24.95 4.04
C MET A 43 17.94 25.37 5.49
N ASP A 44 18.65 26.48 5.73
CA ASP A 44 18.67 27.12 7.03
C ASP A 44 17.23 27.41 7.44
N ASN A 45 16.62 26.44 8.13
CA ASN A 45 15.24 26.47 8.49
C ASN A 45 15.27 26.99 9.92
N GLU A 46 15.21 28.31 10.06
CA GLU A 46 14.93 28.90 11.34
C GLU A 46 13.67 28.23 11.87
N LEU A 47 13.75 27.63 13.06
CA LEU A 47 12.58 27.06 13.72
C LEU A 47 11.56 28.19 13.85
N LYS A 48 10.54 28.19 12.99
CA LYS A 48 9.46 29.16 13.05
C LYS A 48 8.86 29.07 14.44
N GLN A 49 9.21 30.02 15.31
CA GLN A 49 8.61 30.12 16.63
C GLN A 49 7.11 30.30 16.40
N ARG A 50 6.34 29.23 16.63
CA ARG A 50 4.90 29.35 16.73
C ARG A 50 4.66 30.28 17.92
N LYS A 51 4.18 31.49 17.65
CA LYS A 51 3.61 32.34 18.71
C LYS A 51 2.67 31.43 19.49
N LYS A 52 2.93 31.24 20.80
CA LYS A 52 1.93 30.63 21.68
C LYS A 52 0.66 31.43 21.45
N ALA A 53 -0.42 30.78 21.04
CA ALA A 53 -1.68 31.45 20.81
C ALA A 53 -2.15 32.01 22.16
N VAL A 54 -1.72 33.23 22.48
CA VAL A 54 -2.23 34.00 23.61
C VAL A 54 -3.55 34.55 23.11
N GLY A 55 -4.61 33.89 23.53
CA GLY A 55 -5.96 34.15 23.09
C GLY A 55 -6.65 32.84 22.82
N TYR A 56 -7.56 32.48 23.73
CA TYR A 56 -8.59 31.49 23.49
C TYR A 56 -9.32 31.91 22.20
N ARG A 57 -8.96 31.33 21.05
CA ARG A 57 -9.81 31.42 19.87
C ARG A 57 -11.13 30.80 20.29
N LYS A 58 -12.18 31.61 20.39
CA LYS A 58 -13.55 31.10 20.52
C LYS A 58 -13.76 30.20 19.30
N ARG A 59 -13.61 28.89 19.48
CA ARG A 59 -14.05 27.91 18.50
C ARG A 59 -15.55 28.12 18.37
N THR A 60 -15.99 28.60 17.21
CA THR A 60 -17.38 28.42 16.79
C THR A 60 -17.67 26.94 16.91
N LYS A 61 -18.75 26.58 17.59
CA LYS A 61 -19.17 25.18 17.73
C LYS A 61 -19.22 24.59 16.32
N PRO A 62 -18.59 23.42 16.05
CA PRO A 62 -18.84 22.70 14.82
C PRO A 62 -20.36 22.56 14.69
N GLY A 63 -20.91 22.97 13.56
CA GLY A 63 -22.32 22.74 13.25
C GLY A 63 -22.66 21.28 13.52
N GLY A 64 -23.86 21.04 14.06
CA GLY A 64 -24.31 19.69 14.44
C GLY A 64 -23.98 18.70 13.33
N GLY A 65 -23.34 17.59 13.69
CA GLY A 65 -22.88 16.59 12.74
C GLY A 65 -24.05 16.16 11.87
N VAL A 66 -24.04 16.59 10.61
CA VAL A 66 -24.95 16.04 9.61
C VAL A 66 -24.45 14.63 9.36
N LYS A 67 -25.26 13.64 9.74
CA LYS A 67 -25.00 12.24 9.42
C LYS A 67 -24.86 12.19 7.89
N PRO A 68 -23.74 11.71 7.35
CA PRO A 68 -23.60 11.57 5.90
C PRO A 68 -24.75 10.71 5.40
N GLU A 69 -25.38 11.18 4.32
CA GLU A 69 -26.46 10.48 3.64
C GLU A 69 -25.92 9.13 3.17
N GLU A 70 -26.58 8.05 3.61
CA GLU A 70 -26.28 6.70 3.16
C GLU A 70 -26.62 6.68 1.67
N VAL A 71 -25.60 6.54 0.82
CA VAL A 71 -25.78 6.48 -0.63
C VAL A 71 -26.53 5.20 -0.93
N ASP A 72 -27.75 5.33 -1.44
CA ASP A 72 -28.56 4.21 -1.92
C ASP A 72 -27.76 3.40 -2.95
N GLU A 73 -27.75 2.07 -2.82
CA GLU A 73 -27.07 1.07 -3.67
C GLU A 73 -27.61 1.01 -5.13
N THR A 74 -28.31 2.06 -5.57
CA THR A 74 -28.98 2.17 -6.86
C THR A 74 -28.31 3.16 -7.81
N GLU A 75 -27.05 3.55 -7.57
CA GLU A 75 -26.20 4.03 -8.67
C GLU A 75 -25.63 2.80 -9.38
N ALA A 76 -26.16 2.51 -10.57
CA ALA A 76 -25.60 1.52 -11.49
C ALA A 76 -24.08 1.58 -11.45
N GLU A 77 -23.44 0.55 -10.87
CA GLU A 77 -22.03 0.50 -10.56
C GLU A 77 -21.22 1.02 -11.76
N LYS A 78 -20.74 2.26 -11.67
CA LYS A 78 -19.80 2.78 -12.65
C LYS A 78 -18.58 1.89 -12.52
N LYS A 79 -18.42 0.97 -13.48
CA LYS A 79 -17.25 0.08 -13.56
C LYS A 79 -16.01 0.95 -13.40
N THR A 80 -15.40 0.85 -12.24
CA THR A 80 -14.21 1.60 -11.92
C THR A 80 -13.07 1.02 -12.75
N ASP A 81 -12.02 1.80 -12.99
CA ASP A 81 -10.83 1.27 -13.69
C ASP A 81 -10.26 0.04 -12.96
N THR A 82 -10.46 -0.05 -11.64
CA THR A 82 -10.17 -1.23 -10.84
C THR A 82 -10.95 -2.46 -11.29
N ASP A 83 -12.26 -2.35 -11.55
CA ASP A 83 -13.10 -3.46 -12.01
C ASP A 83 -12.67 -3.96 -13.39
N ASN A 84 -12.26 -3.03 -14.26
CA ASN A 84 -11.70 -3.36 -15.56
C ASN A 84 -10.37 -4.12 -15.40
N ASN A 85 -9.48 -3.65 -14.52
CA ASN A 85 -8.20 -4.30 -14.24
C ASN A 85 -8.38 -5.70 -13.65
N MET A 86 -9.34 -5.88 -12.73
CA MET A 86 -9.70 -7.20 -12.19
C MET A 86 -10.21 -8.15 -13.28
N ALA A 87 -11.10 -7.68 -14.16
CA ALA A 87 -11.61 -8.49 -15.27
C ALA A 87 -10.49 -8.90 -16.24
N ILE A 88 -9.55 -8.00 -16.52
CA ILE A 88 -8.37 -8.28 -17.36
C ILE A 88 -7.49 -9.35 -16.70
N MET A 89 -7.10 -9.17 -15.44
CA MET A 89 -6.28 -10.16 -14.71
C MET A 89 -6.95 -11.52 -14.64
N PHE A 90 -8.26 -11.56 -14.35
CA PHE A 90 -9.02 -12.80 -14.31
C PHE A 90 -9.04 -13.49 -15.68
N ASN A 91 -9.21 -12.75 -16.77
CA ASN A 91 -9.16 -13.31 -18.12
C ASN A 91 -7.76 -13.86 -18.49
N ILE A 92 -6.69 -13.21 -18.04
CA ILE A 92 -5.32 -13.69 -18.23
C ILE A 92 -5.12 -15.02 -17.50
N LEU A 93 -5.56 -15.11 -16.23
CA LEU A 93 -5.45 -16.32 -15.40
C LEU A 93 -6.38 -17.44 -15.88
N ARG A 94 -7.52 -17.11 -16.48
CA ARG A 94 -8.42 -18.10 -17.10
C ARG A 94 -7.77 -18.77 -18.31
N LYS A 95 -6.99 -18.03 -19.10
CA LYS A 95 -6.21 -18.56 -20.23
C LYS A 95 -4.96 -19.30 -19.75
N ASN A 96 -4.29 -18.76 -18.73
CA ASN A 96 -3.06 -19.28 -18.16
C ASN A 96 -3.30 -19.77 -16.73
N LYS A 97 -3.61 -21.07 -16.58
CA LYS A 97 -4.00 -21.67 -15.28
C LYS A 97 -3.02 -21.39 -14.13
N ARG A 98 -1.74 -21.18 -14.44
CA ARG A 98 -0.69 -20.84 -13.47
C ARG A 98 0.26 -19.83 -14.10
N VAL A 99 0.56 -18.77 -13.37
CA VAL A 99 1.47 -17.71 -13.79
C VAL A 99 2.33 -17.32 -12.59
N LYS A 100 3.59 -16.97 -12.82
CA LYS A 100 4.42 -16.36 -11.77
C LYS A 100 3.89 -14.96 -11.44
N VAL A 101 3.75 -14.66 -10.15
CA VAL A 101 3.18 -13.38 -9.68
C VAL A 101 3.94 -12.17 -10.24
N GLU A 102 5.27 -12.28 -10.35
CA GLU A 102 6.14 -11.25 -10.93
C GLU A 102 5.75 -10.86 -12.36
N ASN A 103 5.33 -11.81 -13.19
CA ASN A 103 4.92 -11.56 -14.58
C ASN A 103 3.51 -10.97 -14.69
N LEU A 104 2.68 -11.20 -13.66
CA LEU A 104 1.30 -10.73 -13.64
C LEU A 104 1.20 -9.31 -13.04
N VAL A 105 2.03 -9.00 -12.05
CA VAL A 105 1.94 -7.76 -11.26
C VAL A 105 2.96 -6.71 -11.70
N LEU A 106 4.21 -7.09 -11.99
CA LEU A 106 5.29 -6.11 -12.18
C LEU A 106 5.27 -5.46 -13.56
N ASN A 107 5.31 -4.12 -13.57
CA ASN A 107 5.61 -3.33 -14.76
C ASN A 107 6.87 -2.48 -14.52
N ARG A 108 7.98 -2.85 -15.16
CA ARG A 108 9.28 -2.16 -15.02
C ARG A 108 9.28 -0.71 -15.53
N ARG A 109 8.28 -0.33 -16.34
CA ARG A 109 8.15 1.02 -16.92
C ARG A 109 7.19 1.91 -16.14
N SER A 110 6.38 1.35 -15.24
CA SER A 110 5.40 2.11 -14.45
C SER A 110 5.21 1.50 -13.06
N PHE A 111 5.65 2.25 -12.05
CA PHE A 111 5.42 1.90 -10.65
C PHE A 111 3.94 1.95 -10.27
N ALA A 112 3.23 2.99 -10.70
CA ALA A 112 1.79 3.14 -10.43
C ALA A 112 1.00 1.93 -10.94
N GLN A 113 1.30 1.48 -12.16
CA GLN A 113 0.65 0.28 -12.71
C GLN A 113 0.96 -0.97 -11.90
N THR A 114 2.19 -1.11 -11.39
CA THR A 114 2.55 -2.25 -10.53
C THR A 114 1.71 -2.27 -9.25
N VAL A 115 1.48 -1.09 -8.66
CA VAL A 115 0.62 -0.94 -7.48
C VAL A 115 -0.84 -1.24 -7.81
N GLU A 116 -1.37 -0.74 -8.93
CA GLU A 116 -2.72 -1.05 -9.38
C GLU A 116 -2.93 -2.55 -9.65
N ASN A 117 -1.98 -3.19 -10.32
CA ASN A 117 -2.02 -4.64 -10.57
C ASN A 117 -2.01 -5.43 -9.25
N LEU A 118 -1.24 -4.98 -8.26
CA LEU A 118 -1.22 -5.61 -6.95
C LEU A 118 -2.57 -5.47 -6.24
N PHE A 119 -3.21 -4.31 -6.32
CA PHE A 119 -4.56 -4.11 -5.77
C PHE A 119 -5.59 -4.99 -6.48
N ALA A 120 -5.60 -5.02 -7.81
CA ALA A 120 -6.49 -5.89 -8.57
C ALA A 120 -6.31 -7.38 -8.23
N LEU A 121 -5.07 -7.85 -8.10
CA LEU A 121 -4.78 -9.21 -7.64
C LEU A 121 -5.31 -9.47 -6.22
N SER A 122 -5.13 -8.50 -5.31
CA SER A 122 -5.57 -8.64 -3.92
C SER A 122 -7.09 -8.83 -3.80
N PHE A 123 -7.87 -8.15 -4.64
CA PHE A 123 -9.33 -8.33 -4.69
C PHE A 123 -9.72 -9.70 -5.23
N LEU A 124 -9.04 -10.18 -6.28
CA LEU A 124 -9.29 -11.53 -6.81
C LEU A 124 -8.97 -12.63 -5.77
N VAL A 125 -7.95 -12.44 -4.96
CA VAL A 125 -7.60 -13.36 -3.85
C VAL A 125 -8.62 -13.24 -2.72
N LYS A 126 -9.00 -12.02 -2.34
CA LYS A 126 -10.03 -11.77 -1.32
C LYS A 126 -11.36 -12.45 -1.68
N ASP A 127 -11.75 -12.39 -2.95
CA ASP A 127 -12.97 -13.01 -3.48
C ASP A 127 -12.85 -14.54 -3.65
N GLY A 128 -11.69 -15.14 -3.33
CA GLY A 128 -11.45 -16.58 -3.49
C GLY A 128 -11.38 -17.06 -4.95
N ARG A 129 -11.28 -16.13 -5.91
CA ARG A 129 -11.21 -16.44 -7.35
C ARG A 129 -9.82 -16.89 -7.79
N VAL A 130 -8.80 -16.51 -7.04
CA VAL A 130 -7.39 -16.80 -7.31
C VAL A 130 -6.72 -17.22 -6.00
N GLU A 131 -5.81 -18.18 -6.07
CA GLU A 131 -4.99 -18.64 -4.94
C GLU A 131 -3.51 -18.40 -5.24
N ILE A 132 -2.76 -17.94 -4.25
CA ILE A 132 -1.30 -17.81 -4.33
C ILE A 132 -0.69 -19.01 -3.60
N VAL A 133 0.01 -19.85 -4.34
CA VAL A 133 0.74 -21.01 -3.81
C VAL A 133 2.22 -20.65 -3.71
N VAL A 134 2.83 -20.94 -2.55
CA VAL A 134 4.25 -20.72 -2.25
C VAL A 134 5.02 -22.02 -2.36
#